data_AF-A0A9D2EVA9-F1
#
_entry.id   AF-A0A9D2EVA9-F1
#
_cell.length_a   1.000
_cell.length_b   1.000
_cell.length_c   1.000
_cell.angle_alpha   90.00
_cell.angle_beta   90.00
_cell.angle_gamma   90.00
#
_symmetry.space_group_name_H-M   'P 1'
#
loop_
_entity.id
_entity.type
_entity.pdbx_description
1 polymer ?
#
loop_
_entity_poly.entity_id
_entity_poly.type
_entity_poly.pdbx_seq_one_letter_code
_entity_poly.pdbx_strand_id
1 'polypeptide(L)'
;MYLERAEPYSSLRLYTQIGKREPLYCTALGKILMAALPEKECDHIAEQLDYTPYTPNSASGFEELKKEILFAREHGYAVDREEHTLGSSCLAMPVYDYTGNVAAALSISRVGLFERYSEQDIYEKMYEAASRLSRRMGYTAPLPRRITGARRDGDRT
;
A
#
# COMPACT_ATOMS: atom_id res chain seq x y z
N MET A 1 5.40 -8.14 6.35
CA MET A 1 6.05 -7.88 7.66
C MET A 1 6.19 -6.38 7.77
N TYR A 2 5.59 -5.75 8.78
CA TYR A 2 5.67 -4.30 8.98
C TYR A 2 7.03 -3.91 9.58
N LEU A 3 7.75 -2.99 8.92
CA LEU A 3 9.15 -2.68 9.20
C LEU A 3 9.35 -1.53 10.19
N GLU A 4 8.52 -0.49 10.17
CA GLU A 4 8.73 0.70 11.01
C GLU A 4 7.42 1.51 11.19
N ARG A 5 7.27 2.18 12.34
CA ARG A 5 6.15 3.10 12.65
C ARG A 5 6.65 4.36 13.36
N ALA A 6 6.19 5.52 12.91
CA ALA A 6 6.31 6.77 13.67
C ALA A 6 4.91 7.22 14.12
N GLU A 7 4.69 7.38 15.43
CA GLU A 7 3.39 7.77 16.02
C GLU A 7 3.44 9.21 16.54
N PRO A 8 2.48 10.08 16.17
CA PRO A 8 2.26 11.33 16.87
C PRO A 8 1.49 11.10 18.19
N TYR A 9 1.92 11.76 19.27
CA TYR A 9 1.26 11.72 20.59
C TYR A 9 -0.18 12.24 20.52
N SER A 10 -1.16 11.35 20.34
CA SER A 10 -2.58 11.64 20.49
C SER A 10 -3.31 10.42 21.06
N SER A 11 -4.37 10.66 21.82
CA SER A 11 -5.07 9.70 22.69
C SER A 11 -5.84 8.56 21.98
N LEU A 12 -5.68 8.39 20.66
CA LEU A 12 -6.22 7.26 19.91
C LEU A 12 -5.09 6.32 19.50
N ARG A 13 -4.86 5.28 20.32
CA ARG A 13 -3.91 4.20 20.01
C ARG A 13 -4.50 3.28 18.95
N LEU A 14 -4.19 3.54 17.68
CA LEU A 14 -4.24 2.50 16.66
C LEU A 14 -3.17 1.47 17.04
N TYR A 15 -3.53 0.28 17.53
CA TYR A 15 -2.57 -0.76 17.91
C TYR A 15 -2.12 -1.54 16.65
N THR A 16 -0.96 -1.22 16.08
CA THR A 16 -0.29 -2.07 15.08
C THR A 16 1.15 -2.32 15.53
N GLN A 17 1.49 -3.59 15.78
CA GLN A 17 2.77 -4.02 16.34
C GLN A 17 3.76 -4.28 15.19
N ILE A 18 5.00 -3.79 15.30
CA ILE A 18 6.09 -4.14 14.38
C ILE A 18 6.24 -5.66 14.34
N GLY A 19 6.31 -6.25 13.14
CA GLY A 19 6.31 -7.72 12.96
C GLY A 19 4.93 -8.39 12.83
N LYS A 20 3.82 -7.67 13.05
CA LYS A 20 2.47 -8.19 12.79
C LYS A 20 2.26 -8.42 11.29
N ARG A 21 1.60 -9.52 10.95
CA ARG A 21 1.12 -9.83 9.60
C ARG A 21 -0.32 -9.36 9.50
N GLU A 22 -0.59 -8.45 8.58
CA GLU A 22 -1.95 -8.00 8.26
C GLU A 22 -2.36 -8.59 6.90
N PRO A 23 -3.67 -8.73 6.62
CA PRO A 23 -4.14 -9.25 5.35
C PRO A 23 -3.74 -8.35 4.17
N LEU A 24 -3.41 -8.96 3.04
CA LEU A 24 -3.00 -8.23 1.85
C LEU A 24 -4.16 -7.50 1.17
N TYR A 25 -5.38 -8.02 1.29
CA TYR A 25 -6.52 -7.54 0.51
C TYR A 25 -7.24 -6.33 1.11
N CYS A 26 -7.24 -6.17 2.43
CA CYS A 26 -7.98 -5.08 3.11
C CYS A 26 -7.06 -4.00 3.71
N THR A 27 -5.77 -3.98 3.35
CA THR A 27 -4.83 -2.95 3.82
C THR A 27 -4.22 -2.19 2.64
N ALA A 28 -4.06 -0.88 2.79
CA ALA A 28 -3.43 -0.06 1.76
C ALA A 28 -1.99 -0.53 1.43
N LEU A 29 -1.23 -0.94 2.45
CA LEU A 29 0.12 -1.49 2.27
C LEU A 29 0.10 -2.80 1.45
N GLY A 30 -0.82 -3.72 1.78
CA GLY A 30 -0.96 -4.97 1.07
C GLY A 30 -1.26 -4.76 -0.41
N LYS A 31 -2.18 -3.85 -0.72
CA LYS A 31 -2.53 -3.46 -2.10
C LYS A 31 -1.34 -2.90 -2.88
N ILE A 32 -0.49 -2.06 -2.26
CA ILE A 32 0.76 -1.58 -2.89
C ILE A 32 1.71 -2.74 -3.21
N LEU A 33 1.91 -3.64 -2.26
CA LEU A 33 2.82 -4.79 -2.46
C LEU A 33 2.29 -5.71 -3.57
N MET A 34 0.98 -5.98 -3.60
CA MET A 34 0.35 -6.76 -4.66
C MET A 34 0.45 -6.05 -6.03
N ALA A 35 0.23 -4.74 -6.07
CA ALA A 35 0.37 -3.92 -7.28
C ALA A 35 1.78 -3.96 -7.88
N ALA A 36 2.81 -4.11 -7.03
CA ALA A 36 4.21 -4.22 -7.43
C ALA A 36 4.61 -5.61 -7.95
N LEU A 37 3.78 -6.63 -7.79
CA LEU A 37 4.04 -7.96 -8.33
C LEU A 37 3.73 -8.02 -9.83
N PRO A 38 4.39 -8.92 -10.59
CA PRO A 38 3.95 -9.31 -11.92
C PRO A 38 2.48 -9.76 -11.91
N GLU A 39 1.73 -9.47 -12.97
CA GLU A 39 0.28 -9.75 -13.02
C GLU A 39 -0.07 -11.21 -12.70
N LYS A 40 0.64 -12.16 -13.31
CA LYS A 40 0.41 -13.60 -13.05
C LYS A 40 0.65 -14.02 -11.60
N GLU A 41 1.62 -13.39 -10.94
CA GLU A 41 1.97 -13.71 -9.55
C GLU A 41 0.99 -13.05 -8.57
N CYS A 42 0.60 -11.82 -8.88
CA CYS A 42 -0.49 -11.12 -8.19
C CYS A 42 -1.79 -11.92 -8.26
N ASP A 43 -2.18 -12.37 -9.45
CA ASP A 43 -3.40 -13.16 -9.66
C ASP A 43 -3.33 -14.49 -8.90
N HIS A 44 -2.20 -15.22 -9.00
CA HIS A 44 -2.00 -16.47 -8.27
C HIS A 44 -2.12 -16.32 -6.75
N ILE A 45 -1.54 -15.26 -6.17
CA ILE A 45 -1.64 -15.00 -4.73
C ILE A 45 -3.07 -14.63 -4.38
N ALA A 46 -3.71 -13.76 -5.16
CA ALA A 46 -5.06 -13.27 -4.87
C ALA A 46 -6.12 -14.39 -4.97
N GLU A 47 -5.94 -15.40 -5.83
CA GLU A 47 -6.78 -16.60 -5.88
C GLU A 47 -6.66 -17.47 -4.61
N GLN A 48 -5.53 -17.41 -3.90
CA GLN A 48 -5.26 -18.22 -2.70
C GLN A 48 -5.63 -17.50 -1.39
N LEU A 49 -6.05 -16.24 -1.45
CA LEU A 49 -6.41 -15.48 -0.24
C LEU A 49 -7.76 -15.93 0.31
N ASP A 50 -7.84 -15.95 1.65
CA ASP A 50 -9.10 -16.04 2.38
C ASP A 50 -9.65 -14.62 2.61
N TYR A 51 -10.77 -14.31 1.95
CA TYR A 51 -11.46 -13.02 1.99
C TYR A 51 -12.44 -12.92 3.16
N THR A 52 -12.01 -13.29 4.36
CA THR A 52 -12.82 -13.15 5.58
C THR A 52 -13.02 -11.66 5.92
N PRO A 53 -14.23 -11.09 5.76
CA PRO A 53 -14.42 -9.65 5.91
C PRO A 53 -14.16 -9.19 7.36
N TYR A 54 -13.34 -8.16 7.51
CA TYR A 54 -13.09 -7.48 8.79
C TYR A 54 -14.14 -6.40 9.05
N THR A 55 -14.65 -5.80 7.98
CA THR A 55 -15.71 -4.81 7.97
C THR A 55 -16.62 -5.03 6.76
N PRO A 56 -17.79 -4.38 6.68
CA PRO A 56 -18.62 -4.40 5.48
C PRO A 56 -17.95 -3.80 4.22
N ASN A 57 -16.85 -3.06 4.39
CA ASN A 57 -16.12 -2.44 3.29
C ASN A 57 -14.98 -3.33 2.77
N SER A 58 -14.60 -4.39 3.50
CA SER A 58 -13.54 -5.30 3.05
C SER A 58 -13.87 -5.90 1.69
N ALA A 59 -12.88 -5.96 0.79
CA ALA A 59 -13.01 -6.72 -0.45
C ALA A 59 -13.45 -8.17 -0.14
N SER A 60 -14.55 -8.59 -0.75
CA SER A 60 -15.21 -9.88 -0.52
C SER A 60 -14.70 -11.00 -1.42
N GLY A 61 -13.77 -10.69 -2.33
CA GLY A 61 -13.20 -11.67 -3.23
C GLY A 61 -12.17 -11.10 -4.19
N PHE A 62 -11.64 -12.00 -5.01
CA PHE A 62 -10.60 -11.74 -6.00
C PHE A 62 -10.90 -10.54 -6.91
N GLU A 63 -12.10 -10.49 -7.49
CA GLU A 63 -12.46 -9.43 -8.45
C GLU A 63 -12.52 -8.03 -7.83
N GLU A 64 -12.94 -7.93 -6.57
CA GLU A 64 -12.95 -6.64 -5.85
C GLU A 64 -11.54 -6.19 -5.54
N LEU A 65 -10.71 -7.08 -4.98
CA LEU A 65 -9.30 -6.78 -4.74
C LEU A 65 -8.57 -6.40 -6.03
N LYS A 66 -8.84 -7.10 -7.15
CA LYS A 66 -8.20 -6.81 -8.44
C LYS A 66 -8.47 -5.39 -8.91
N LYS A 67 -9.68 -4.86 -8.73
CA LYS A 67 -10.02 -3.47 -9.07
C LYS A 67 -9.18 -2.48 -8.27
N GLU A 68 -8.97 -2.75 -6.99
CA GLU A 68 -8.19 -1.86 -6.12
C GLU A 68 -6.69 -1.94 -6.41
N ILE A 69 -6.19 -3.12 -6.78
CA ILE A 69 -4.82 -3.29 -7.26
C ILE A 69 -4.61 -2.54 -8.57
N LEU A 70 -5.55 -2.62 -9.51
CA LEU A 70 -5.51 -1.87 -10.77
C LEU A 70 -5.52 -0.36 -10.51
N PHE A 71 -6.38 0.11 -9.60
CA PHE A 71 -6.37 1.50 -9.15
C PHE A 71 -4.98 1.89 -8.64
N ALA A 72 -4.38 1.07 -7.77
CA ALA A 72 -3.06 1.35 -7.21
C ALA A 72 -1.96 1.39 -8.28
N ARG A 73 -2.01 0.50 -9.28
CA ARG A 73 -1.10 0.51 -10.42
C ARG A 73 -1.25 1.76 -11.27
N GLU A 74 -2.47 2.24 -11.48
CA GLU A 74 -2.72 3.40 -12.33
C GLU A 74 -2.37 4.73 -11.64
N HIS A 75 -2.62 4.83 -10.33
CA HIS A 75 -2.53 6.08 -9.59
C HIS A 75 -1.25 6.24 -8.77
N GLY A 76 -0.51 5.16 -8.54
CA GLY A 76 0.75 5.19 -7.79
C GLY A 76 0.59 5.12 -6.28
N TYR A 77 -0.63 4.94 -5.77
CA TYR A 77 -0.94 4.84 -4.35
C TYR A 77 -2.16 3.93 -4.14
N ALA A 78 -2.32 3.39 -2.94
CA ALA A 78 -3.48 2.60 -2.55
C ALA A 78 -4.14 3.17 -1.31
N VAL A 79 -5.40 2.83 -1.12
CA VAL A 79 -6.21 3.30 0.01
C VAL A 79 -6.92 2.12 0.67
N ASP A 80 -7.05 2.22 1.99
CA ASP A 80 -7.94 1.43 2.82
C ASP A 80 -9.02 2.37 3.36
N ARG A 81 -10.26 2.18 2.92
CA ARG A 81 -11.43 2.99 3.34
C ARG A 81 -12.27 2.24 4.37
N GLU A 82 -11.68 2.09 5.56
CA GLU A 82 -12.30 1.38 6.68
C GLU A 82 -12.54 -0.11 6.39
N GLU A 83 -11.67 -0.72 5.60
CA GLU A 83 -11.78 -2.11 5.16
C GLU A 83 -11.22 -3.08 6.18
N HIS A 84 -10.15 -2.68 6.89
CA HIS A 84 -9.59 -3.48 7.98
C HIS A 84 -10.16 -3.09 9.35
N THR A 85 -10.51 -1.82 9.55
CA THR A 85 -11.03 -1.33 10.84
C THR A 85 -11.97 -0.17 10.63
N LEU A 86 -13.22 -0.32 11.08
CA LEU A 86 -14.23 0.74 11.00
C LEU A 86 -13.76 2.03 11.67
N GLY A 87 -14.03 3.15 11.01
CA GLY A 87 -13.59 4.49 11.39
C GLY A 87 -12.12 4.80 11.10
N SER A 88 -11.27 3.82 10.77
CA SER A 88 -9.85 4.03 10.46
C SER A 88 -9.60 3.85 8.97
N SER A 89 -8.99 4.85 8.35
CA SER A 89 -8.61 4.80 6.94
C SER A 89 -7.10 5.00 6.77
N CYS A 90 -6.57 4.45 5.69
CA CYS A 90 -5.14 4.52 5.38
C CYS A 90 -4.88 4.90 3.93
N LEU A 91 -3.79 5.62 3.67
CA LEU A 91 -3.23 5.81 2.33
C LEU A 91 -1.80 5.26 2.33
N ALA A 92 -1.44 4.51 1.30
CA ALA A 92 -0.12 3.91 1.13
C ALA A 92 0.54 4.27 -0.20
N MET A 93 1.86 4.37 -0.18
CA MET A 93 2.73 4.67 -1.31
C MET A 93 3.84 3.61 -1.43
N PRO A 94 4.29 3.30 -2.66
CA PRO A 94 5.44 2.44 -2.88
C PRO A 94 6.75 3.13 -2.48
N VAL A 95 7.71 2.33 -2.00
CA VAL A 95 9.08 2.74 -1.73
C VAL A 95 10.00 1.93 -2.63
N TYR A 96 10.77 2.62 -3.45
CA TYR A 96 11.66 2.00 -4.44
C TYR A 96 13.08 1.90 -3.91
N ASP A 97 13.79 0.85 -4.34
CA ASP A 97 15.22 0.70 -4.11
C ASP A 97 16.06 1.16 -5.31
N TYR A 98 17.38 1.04 -5.17
CA TYR A 98 18.36 1.36 -6.21
C TYR A 98 18.17 0.57 -7.53
N THR A 99 17.44 -0.54 -7.53
CA THR A 99 17.14 -1.32 -8.74
C THR A 99 15.92 -0.80 -9.49
N GLY A 100 15.19 0.15 -8.90
CA GLY A 100 13.93 0.66 -9.45
C GLY A 100 12.74 -0.27 -9.19
N ASN A 101 12.88 -1.24 -8.30
CA ASN A 101 11.79 -2.11 -7.86
C ASN A 101 11.18 -1.60 -6.54
N VAL A 102 9.90 -1.89 -6.32
CA VAL A 102 9.24 -1.59 -5.03
C VAL A 102 9.77 -2.57 -3.99
N ALA A 103 10.57 -2.06 -3.06
CA ALA A 103 11.18 -2.84 -1.98
C ALA A 103 10.35 -2.81 -0.69
N ALA A 104 9.52 -1.77 -0.52
CA ALA A 104 8.64 -1.62 0.62
C ALA A 104 7.42 -0.75 0.26
N ALA A 105 6.50 -0.62 1.22
CA ALA A 105 5.39 0.31 1.16
C ALA A 105 5.35 1.15 2.44
N LEU A 106 4.96 2.41 2.31
CA LEU A 106 4.81 3.38 3.40
C LEU A 106 3.36 3.81 3.48
N SER A 107 2.76 3.82 4.67
CA SER A 107 1.37 4.28 4.85
C SER A 107 1.21 5.26 6.00
N ILE A 108 0.16 6.06 5.91
CA ILE A 108 -0.41 6.83 7.01
C ILE A 108 -1.79 6.28 7.33
N SER A 109 -2.11 6.14 8.62
CA SER A 109 -3.37 5.60 9.11
C SER A 109 -3.96 6.54 10.15
N ARG A 110 -5.25 6.84 10.05
CA ARG A 110 -5.93 7.67 11.05
C ARG A 110 -7.44 7.44 11.06
N VAL A 111 -8.03 7.64 12.24
CA VAL A 111 -9.48 7.80 12.36
C VAL A 111 -9.93 9.10 11.68
N GLY A 112 -10.94 9.00 10.83
CA GLY A 112 -11.47 10.17 10.12
C GLY A 112 -10.43 10.81 9.18
N LEU A 113 -9.62 10.01 8.48
CA LEU A 113 -8.51 10.50 7.66
C LEU A 113 -9.03 11.42 6.54
N PHE A 114 -9.98 10.93 5.75
CA PHE A 114 -10.51 11.59 4.54
C PHE A 114 -11.61 12.61 4.83
N GLU A 115 -12.17 12.61 6.04
CA GLU A 115 -13.14 13.60 6.52
C GLU A 115 -12.46 14.90 6.93
N ARG A 116 -11.18 14.82 7.31
CA ARG A 116 -10.39 15.95 7.83
C ARG A 116 -9.37 16.50 6.83
N TYR A 117 -8.90 15.69 5.89
CA TYR A 117 -7.94 16.09 4.87
C TYR A 117 -8.41 15.62 3.50
N SER A 118 -8.14 16.40 2.47
CA SER A 118 -8.37 15.94 1.11
C SER A 118 -7.40 14.80 0.76
N GLU A 119 -7.85 13.88 -0.09
CA GLU A 119 -7.01 12.79 -0.59
C GLU A 119 -5.76 13.32 -1.30
N GLN A 120 -5.87 14.46 -2.00
CA GLN A 120 -4.76 15.13 -2.65
C GLN A 120 -3.71 15.65 -1.65
N ASP A 121 -4.12 16.29 -0.55
CA ASP A 121 -3.17 16.78 0.47
C ASP A 121 -2.41 15.63 1.14
N ILE A 122 -3.11 14.51 1.38
CA ILE A 122 -2.50 13.30 1.94
C ILE A 122 -1.52 12.70 0.92
N TYR A 123 -1.94 12.60 -0.34
CA TYR A 123 -1.11 12.11 -1.44
C TYR A 123 0.19 12.89 -1.54
N GLU A 124 0.14 14.22 -1.56
CA GLU A 124 1.34 15.06 -1.72
C GLU A 124 2.34 14.86 -0.58
N LYS A 125 1.87 14.86 0.67
CA LYS A 125 2.72 14.60 1.84
C LYS A 125 3.32 13.20 1.82
N MET A 126 2.53 12.21 1.42
CA MET A 126 2.98 10.82 1.34
C MET A 126 3.96 10.61 0.19
N TYR A 127 3.76 11.29 -0.95
CA TYR A 127 4.67 11.29 -2.08
C TYR A 127 6.05 11.83 -1.68
N GLU A 128 6.09 12.95 -0.94
CA GLU A 128 7.34 13.51 -0.42
C GLU A 128 8.04 12.53 0.53
N ALA A 129 7.30 11.94 1.47
CA ALA A 129 7.84 11.00 2.44
C ALA A 129 8.40 9.74 1.76
N ALA A 130 7.63 9.14 0.85
CA ALA A 130 8.03 7.97 0.08
C ALA A 130 9.22 8.28 -0.84
N SER A 131 9.28 9.48 -1.43
CA SER A 131 10.41 9.93 -2.25
C SER A 131 11.69 10.03 -1.42
N ARG A 132 11.61 10.61 -0.22
CA ARG A 132 12.76 10.72 0.69
C ARG A 132 13.24 9.36 1.15
N LEU A 133 12.33 8.44 1.45
CA LEU A 133 12.69 7.07 1.84
C LEU A 133 13.30 6.30 0.66
N SER A 134 12.73 6.40 -0.53
CA SER A 134 13.26 5.75 -1.74
C SER A 134 14.68 6.24 -2.07
N ARG A 135 14.95 7.55 -1.91
CA ARG A 135 16.32 8.09 -2.04
C ARG A 135 17.29 7.50 -1.04
N ARG A 136 16.87 7.27 0.21
CA ARG A 136 17.70 6.58 1.23
C ARG A 136 17.95 5.11 0.86
N MET A 137 17.04 4.49 0.13
CA MET A 137 17.17 3.13 -0.43
C MET A 137 17.93 3.09 -1.77
N GLY A 138 18.44 4.25 -2.24
CA GLY A 138 19.27 4.37 -3.44
C GLY A 138 18.51 4.66 -4.74
N TYR A 139 17.19 4.88 -4.69
CA TYR A 139 16.40 5.31 -5.85
C TYR A 139 16.53 6.81 -6.09
N THR A 140 17.09 7.21 -7.23
CA THR A 140 17.44 8.62 -7.51
C THR A 140 16.46 9.34 -8.43
N ALA A 141 15.58 8.62 -9.13
CA ALA A 141 14.57 9.20 -9.99
C ALA A 141 13.35 9.71 -9.19
N PRO A 142 12.50 10.58 -9.78
CA PRO A 142 11.17 10.85 -9.24
C PRO A 142 10.36 9.56 -9.11
N LEU A 143 9.49 9.49 -8.09
CA LEU A 143 8.58 8.35 -7.98
C LEU A 143 7.66 8.32 -9.20
N PRO A 144 7.47 7.14 -9.82
CA PRO A 144 6.59 7.00 -10.97
C PRO A 144 5.14 7.22 -10.54
N ARG A 145 4.33 7.75 -11.46
CA ARG A 145 2.88 7.90 -11.23
C ARG A 145 2.10 6.58 -11.31
N ARG A 146 2.74 5.55 -11.85
CA ARG A 146 2.18 4.20 -12.00
C ARG A 146 3.08 3.18 -11.33
N ILE A 147 2.49 2.17 -10.70
CA ILE A 147 3.22 1.03 -10.16
C ILE A 147 3.29 -0.03 -11.24
N THR A 148 4.51 -0.41 -11.62
CA THR A 148 4.75 -1.51 -12.56
C THR A 148 5.17 -2.74 -11.79
N GLY A 149 4.71 -3.91 -12.24
CA GLY A 149 5.23 -5.19 -11.75
C GLY A 149 6.75 -5.26 -11.92
N ALA A 150 7.46 -5.77 -10.91
CA ALA A 150 8.90 -5.98 -10.99
C ALA A 150 9.26 -6.78 -12.25
N ARG A 151 10.28 -6.33 -12.99
CA ARG A 151 10.80 -7.07 -14.14
C ARG A 151 11.64 -8.24 -13.61
N ARG A 152 11.35 -9.47 -14.03
CA ARG A 152 12.20 -10.61 -13.67
C ARG A 152 13.57 -10.41 -14.32
N ASP A 153 14.63 -10.76 -13.60
CA ASP A 153 16.02 -10.73 -14.08
C ASP A 153 16.32 -11.66 -15.29
N GLY A 154 15.29 -12.31 -15.87
CA GLY A 154 15.36 -13.12 -17.08
C GLY A 154 14.80 -12.48 -18.36
N ASP A 155 14.29 -11.24 -18.31
CA ASP A 155 13.72 -10.54 -19.49
C ASP A 155 14.77 -9.68 -20.23
N ARG A 156 16.05 -10.01 -20.03
CA ARG A 156 17.20 -9.48 -20.78
C ARG A 156 17.74 -10.55 -21.72
N THR A 157 16.99 -10.89 -22.76
CA THR A 157 17.48 -11.65 -23.92
C THR A 157 16.81 -11.14 -25.19
#